data_AF-A0A9N9FS72-F1
#
_entry.id   AF-A0A9N9FS72-F1
#
_cell.length_a   1.000
_cell.length_b   1.000
_cell.length_c   1.000
_cell.angle_alpha   90.00
_cell.angle_beta   90.00
_cell.angle_gamma   90.00
#
_symmetry.space_group_name_H-M   'P 1'
#
loop_
_entity.id
_entity.type
_entity.pdbx_description
1 polymer ?
#
loop_
_entity_poly.entity_id
_entity_poly.type
_entity_poly.pdbx_seq_one_letter_code
_entity_poly.pdbx_strand_id
1 'polypeptide(L)'
;MSLPNQNSILKPPKERDIISSNPQSPITPKRHVRRKSFYPSTFSFLLGHFSSLLQYLIRQTFRSNNLPFILTFLWHSFHIRRLIFFPRAFLKKYTASERQLLPAVAVDLIRRIGSLNISLALLALLALVRFRDLSAQKVALLVLTVANGSQTWNDVSTWSSGRWSWTHLIENGGGNGLITLVNFIAYILSVAKSGSL
;
A
#
# COMPACT_ATOMS: atom_id res chain seq x y z
N MET A 1 20.69 -20.40 -65.65
CA MET A 1 19.62 -21.30 -66.14
C MET A 1 19.78 -22.65 -65.44
N SER A 2 18.66 -23.27 -65.06
CA SER A 2 18.45 -24.63 -64.48
C SER A 2 18.97 -24.95 -63.05
N LEU A 3 18.09 -24.60 -62.10
CA LEU A 3 17.58 -25.22 -60.86
C LEU A 3 18.18 -26.53 -60.25
N PRO A 4 18.08 -26.66 -58.90
CA PRO A 4 18.32 -27.90 -58.13
C PRO A 4 17.05 -28.77 -58.00
N ASN A 5 17.22 -30.09 -57.85
CA ASN A 5 16.12 -31.05 -57.67
C ASN A 5 16.05 -31.53 -56.20
N GLN A 6 14.93 -31.24 -55.54
CA GLN A 6 14.48 -31.88 -54.30
C GLN A 6 13.69 -33.13 -54.66
N ASN A 7 13.85 -34.24 -53.91
CA ASN A 7 12.74 -35.13 -53.59
C ASN A 7 13.08 -36.02 -52.37
N SER A 8 12.38 -35.73 -51.28
CA SER A 8 12.05 -36.59 -50.14
C SER A 8 11.30 -37.85 -50.56
N ILE A 9 11.40 -38.96 -49.82
CA ILE A 9 10.25 -39.84 -49.50
C ILE A 9 10.54 -40.68 -48.23
N LEU A 10 9.58 -40.60 -47.32
CA LEU A 10 9.34 -41.34 -46.07
C LEU A 10 9.46 -42.87 -46.18
N LYS A 11 9.88 -43.53 -45.09
CA LYS A 11 9.51 -44.93 -44.78
C LYS A 11 8.83 -44.99 -43.40
N PRO A 12 7.63 -45.60 -43.28
CA PRO A 12 6.91 -45.80 -42.02
C PRO A 12 7.33 -47.08 -41.26
N PRO A 13 6.93 -47.24 -39.98
CA PRO A 13 7.44 -48.27 -39.08
C PRO A 13 6.64 -49.58 -39.17
N LYS A 14 7.24 -50.71 -38.75
CA LYS A 14 6.53 -51.98 -38.57
C LYS A 14 6.93 -52.65 -37.25
N GLU A 15 5.89 -52.93 -36.48
CA GLU A 15 5.84 -53.42 -35.10
C GLU A 15 5.64 -54.95 -35.06
N ARG A 16 5.96 -55.55 -33.89
CA ARG A 16 5.58 -56.90 -33.36
C ARG A 16 6.40 -58.11 -33.81
N ASP A 17 6.72 -59.12 -32.98
CA ASP A 17 6.54 -59.45 -31.56
C ASP A 17 7.46 -60.67 -31.28
N ILE A 18 7.75 -61.02 -30.01
CA ILE A 18 7.73 -62.38 -29.39
C ILE A 18 8.63 -62.47 -28.14
N ILE A 19 7.95 -62.38 -26.98
CA ILE A 19 7.99 -63.13 -25.71
C ILE A 19 9.18 -64.08 -25.38
N SER A 20 9.76 -63.92 -24.19
CA SER A 20 10.30 -64.98 -23.28
C SER A 20 10.54 -64.35 -21.89
N SER A 21 9.70 -64.53 -20.85
CA SER A 21 9.47 -65.66 -19.91
C SER A 21 10.08 -65.45 -18.49
N ASN A 22 9.18 -65.12 -17.52
CA ASN A 22 9.17 -65.38 -16.04
C ASN A 22 10.30 -64.84 -15.11
N PRO A 23 10.12 -64.76 -13.75
CA PRO A 23 8.94 -65.01 -12.90
C PRO A 23 8.60 -63.95 -11.81
N GLN A 24 7.35 -64.03 -11.33
CA GLN A 24 6.79 -63.70 -10.00
C GLN A 24 7.53 -62.70 -9.08
N SER A 25 6.85 -61.58 -8.78
CA SER A 25 7.03 -60.83 -7.53
C SER A 25 5.66 -60.39 -6.97
N PRO A 26 5.51 -60.26 -5.64
CA PRO A 26 4.23 -60.36 -4.95
C PRO A 26 3.35 -59.13 -5.15
N ILE A 27 2.06 -59.38 -5.32
CA ILE A 27 0.99 -58.38 -5.38
C ILE A 27 0.88 -57.73 -3.99
N THR A 28 1.55 -56.59 -3.82
CA THR A 28 1.28 -55.69 -2.69
C THR A 28 0.01 -54.89 -3.02
N PRO A 29 -0.99 -54.84 -2.13
CA PRO A 29 -2.17 -54.02 -2.36
C PRO A 29 -1.72 -52.55 -2.37
N LYS A 30 -1.81 -51.90 -3.54
CA LYS A 30 -1.64 -50.45 -3.67
C LYS A 30 -2.72 -49.77 -2.83
N ARG A 31 -2.35 -49.44 -1.59
CA ARG A 31 -3.14 -48.61 -0.69
C ARG A 31 -3.35 -47.28 -1.39
N HIS A 32 -4.52 -47.06 -1.98
CA HIS A 32 -4.92 -45.74 -2.44
C HIS A 32 -4.94 -44.81 -1.22
N VAL A 33 -3.85 -44.07 -1.05
CA VAL A 33 -3.83 -42.91 -0.16
C VAL A 33 -4.84 -41.94 -0.77
N ARG A 34 -6.05 -41.95 -0.20
CA ARG A 34 -7.11 -41.00 -0.49
C ARG A 34 -6.53 -39.62 -0.18
N ARG A 35 -5.99 -38.93 -1.20
CA ARG A 35 -5.55 -37.55 -1.10
C ARG A 35 -6.77 -36.78 -0.60
N LYS A 36 -6.75 -36.36 0.66
CA LYS A 36 -7.76 -35.46 1.20
C LYS A 36 -7.76 -34.25 0.28
N SER A 37 -8.85 -34.05 -0.45
CA SER A 37 -9.08 -32.84 -1.22
C SER A 37 -8.96 -31.69 -0.24
N PHE A 38 -7.87 -30.93 -0.36
CA PHE A 38 -7.60 -29.76 0.44
C PHE A 38 -8.58 -28.69 -0.07
N TYR A 39 -9.80 -28.70 0.46
CA TYR A 39 -10.76 -27.64 0.19
C TYR A 39 -10.18 -26.36 0.81
N PRO A 40 -9.86 -25.33 -0.01
CA PRO A 40 -9.46 -24.05 0.56
C PRO A 40 -10.65 -23.54 1.38
N SER A 41 -10.39 -23.16 2.62
CA SER A 41 -11.40 -22.52 3.45
C SER A 41 -11.98 -21.32 2.70
N THR A 42 -13.29 -21.10 2.82
CA THR A 42 -14.00 -19.93 2.26
C THR A 42 -13.31 -18.62 2.61
N PHE A 43 -12.65 -18.56 3.77
CA PHE A 43 -11.81 -17.46 4.20
C PHE A 43 -10.63 -17.19 3.27
N SER A 44 -9.87 -18.21 2.86
CA SER A 44 -8.73 -18.05 1.94
C SER A 44 -9.15 -17.62 0.53
N PHE A 45 -10.35 -18.01 0.10
CA PHE A 45 -10.94 -17.57 -1.17
C PHE A 45 -11.36 -16.09 -1.11
N LEU A 46 -12.06 -15.68 -0.04
CA LEU A 46 -12.40 -14.28 0.23
C LEU A 46 -11.14 -13.40 0.36
N LEU A 47 -10.11 -13.89 1.04
CA LEU A 47 -8.84 -13.18 1.20
C LEU A 47 -8.11 -13.03 -0.14
N GLY A 48 -8.17 -14.03 -1.02
CA GLY A 48 -7.63 -13.96 -2.37
C GLY A 48 -8.36 -12.94 -3.26
N HIS A 49 -9.68 -12.86 -3.16
CA HIS A 49 -10.46 -11.83 -3.86
C HIS A 49 -10.22 -10.43 -3.30
N PHE A 50 -10.12 -10.29 -1.98
CA PHE A 50 -9.77 -9.02 -1.36
C PHE A 50 -8.35 -8.58 -1.74
N SER A 51 -7.40 -9.52 -1.75
CA SER A 51 -6.02 -9.26 -2.17
C SER A 51 -5.92 -8.85 -3.64
N SER A 52 -6.66 -9.50 -4.55
CA SER A 52 -6.66 -9.13 -5.97
C SER A 52 -7.36 -7.79 -6.23
N LEU A 53 -8.46 -7.50 -5.52
CA LEU A 53 -9.12 -6.19 -5.56
C LEU A 53 -8.23 -5.10 -4.98
N LEU A 54 -7.56 -5.35 -3.86
CA LEU A 54 -6.60 -4.44 -3.25
C LEU A 54 -5.42 -4.19 -4.19
N GLN A 55 -4.90 -5.23 -4.85
CA GLN A 55 -3.81 -5.10 -5.80
C GLN A 55 -4.23 -4.33 -7.05
N TYR A 56 -5.47 -4.52 -7.54
CA TYR A 56 -6.04 -3.73 -8.63
C TYR A 56 -6.20 -2.26 -8.22
N LEU A 57 -6.76 -2.00 -7.02
CA LEU A 57 -6.89 -0.66 -6.48
C LEU A 57 -5.52 0.00 -6.33
N ILE A 58 -4.52 -0.66 -5.77
CA ILE A 58 -3.15 -0.16 -5.66
C ILE A 58 -2.61 0.17 -7.06
N ARG A 59 -2.69 -0.75 -8.02
CA ARG A 59 -2.21 -0.50 -9.40
C ARG A 59 -2.91 0.69 -10.06
N GLN A 60 -4.22 0.81 -9.89
CA GLN A 60 -5.01 1.89 -10.48
C GLN A 60 -4.73 3.23 -9.78
N THR A 61 -4.59 3.20 -8.46
CA THR A 61 -4.35 4.35 -7.60
C THR A 61 -2.94 4.92 -7.83
N PHE A 62 -1.95 4.06 -8.04
CA PHE A 62 -0.54 4.44 -8.22
C PHE A 62 -0.08 4.39 -9.69
N ARG A 63 -1.01 4.27 -10.65
CA ARG A 63 -0.67 4.34 -12.09
C ARG A 63 -0.05 5.70 -12.45
N SER A 64 -0.46 6.74 -11.74
CA SER A 64 0.21 8.04 -11.70
C SER A 64 0.54 8.36 -10.25
N ASN A 65 1.71 8.95 -9.99
CA ASN A 65 2.09 9.42 -8.66
C ASN A 65 1.18 10.57 -8.17
N ASN A 66 0.19 11.00 -8.95
CA ASN A 66 -0.66 12.15 -8.68
C ASN A 66 -1.65 11.88 -7.53
N LEU A 67 -2.20 10.67 -7.44
CA LEU A 67 -3.20 10.34 -6.42
C LEU A 67 -2.67 10.45 -4.98
N PRO A 68 -1.50 9.88 -4.60
CA PRO A 68 -0.96 10.06 -3.25
C PRO A 68 -0.74 11.54 -2.90
N PHE A 69 -0.32 12.37 -3.87
CA PHE A 69 -0.21 13.82 -3.66
C PHE A 69 -1.57 14.50 -3.47
N ILE A 70 -2.59 14.15 -4.27
CA ILE A 70 -3.95 14.69 -4.11
C ILE A 70 -4.51 14.31 -2.73
N LEU A 71 -4.37 13.05 -2.33
CA LEU A 71 -4.88 12.56 -1.06
C LEU A 71 -4.20 13.26 0.12
N THR A 72 -2.87 13.41 0.05
CA THR A 72 -2.08 14.13 1.04
C THR A 72 -2.46 15.61 1.10
N PHE A 73 -2.67 16.25 -0.06
CA PHE A 73 -3.13 17.64 -0.14
C PHE A 73 -4.52 17.83 0.48
N LEU A 74 -5.48 16.97 0.17
CA LEU A 74 -6.83 17.03 0.74
C LEU A 74 -6.82 16.81 2.25
N TRP A 75 -6.03 15.85 2.72
CA TRP A 75 -5.86 15.56 4.14
C TRP A 75 -5.31 16.75 4.92
N HIS A 76 -4.18 17.32 4.46
CA HIS A 76 -3.60 18.48 5.10
C HIS A 76 -4.50 19.72 4.97
N SER A 77 -5.21 19.91 3.85
CA SER A 77 -6.20 20.98 3.68
C SER A 77 -7.34 20.88 4.71
N PHE A 78 -7.84 19.67 4.95
CA PHE A 78 -8.83 19.42 5.99
C PHE A 78 -8.27 19.74 7.38
N HIS A 79 -7.04 19.32 7.68
CA HIS A 79 -6.37 19.61 8.94
C HIS A 79 -6.12 21.11 9.14
N ILE A 80 -5.69 21.85 8.11
CA ILE A 80 -5.51 23.30 8.14
C ILE A 80 -6.82 23.98 8.52
N ARG A 81 -7.91 23.60 7.86
CA ARG A 81 -9.24 24.16 8.16
C ARG A 81 -9.58 24.00 9.64
N ARG A 82 -9.35 22.81 10.19
CA ARG A 82 -9.71 22.51 11.59
C ARG A 82 -8.75 23.16 12.60
N LEU A 83 -7.45 23.17 12.34
CA LEU A 83 -6.42 23.64 13.28
C LEU A 83 -6.28 25.16 13.28
N ILE A 84 -6.42 25.83 12.13
CA ILE A 84 -6.24 27.29 12.04
C ILE A 84 -7.54 28.04 12.32
N PHE A 85 -8.63 27.62 11.69
CA PHE A 85 -9.91 28.33 11.79
C PHE A 85 -10.70 27.91 13.04
N PHE A 86 -10.53 26.68 13.53
CA PHE A 86 -11.29 26.16 14.68
C PHE A 86 -10.42 25.55 15.80
N PRO A 87 -9.32 26.20 16.25
CA PRO A 87 -8.39 25.62 17.23
C PRO A 87 -9.04 25.35 18.59
N ARG A 88 -9.97 26.21 19.04
CA ARG A 88 -10.66 26.04 20.33
C ARG A 88 -11.63 24.86 20.31
N ALA A 89 -12.37 24.69 19.22
CA ALA A 89 -13.28 23.56 19.04
C ALA A 89 -12.50 22.25 18.95
N PHE A 90 -11.33 22.28 18.29
CA PHE A 90 -10.42 21.15 18.23
C PHE A 90 -9.92 20.73 19.63
N LEU A 91 -9.39 21.66 20.42
CA LEU A 91 -8.98 21.38 21.80
C LEU A 91 -10.12 20.81 22.63
N LYS A 92 -11.29 21.45 22.59
CA LYS A 92 -12.46 20.99 23.35
C LYS A 92 -12.86 19.56 23.00
N LYS A 93 -12.77 19.15 21.73
CA LYS A 93 -13.15 17.80 21.28
C LYS A 93 -12.10 16.74 21.67
N TYR A 94 -10.82 17.09 21.69
CA TYR A 94 -9.74 16.10 21.69
C TYR A 94 -8.85 16.11 22.94
N THR A 95 -9.00 17.09 23.84
CA THR A 95 -8.28 17.09 25.11
C THR A 95 -8.98 16.16 26.11
N ALA A 96 -8.23 15.27 26.76
CA ALA A 96 -8.79 14.27 27.68
C ALA A 96 -9.22 14.84 29.04
N SER A 97 -8.84 16.08 29.36
CA SER A 97 -9.16 16.74 30.64
C SER A 97 -10.08 17.95 30.43
N GLU A 98 -11.34 17.83 30.85
CA GLU A 98 -12.34 18.92 30.79
C GLU A 98 -12.01 20.09 31.73
N ARG A 99 -11.08 19.92 32.68
CA ARG A 99 -10.86 20.88 33.78
C ARG A 99 -9.71 21.87 33.57
N GLN A 100 -9.00 21.80 32.46
CA GLN A 100 -7.95 22.78 32.16
C GLN A 100 -8.54 23.89 31.29
N LEU A 101 -8.68 25.09 31.87
CA LEU A 101 -8.84 26.33 31.12
C LEU A 101 -7.87 26.28 29.93
N LEU A 102 -8.37 26.31 28.69
CA LEU A 102 -7.54 26.23 27.50
C LEU A 102 -6.50 27.36 27.56
N PRO A 103 -5.22 27.08 27.85
CA PRO A 103 -4.24 28.14 27.94
C PRO A 103 -4.08 28.74 26.54
N ALA A 104 -3.96 30.07 26.43
CA ALA A 104 -3.74 30.74 25.14
C ALA A 104 -2.55 30.12 24.37
N VAL A 105 -1.54 29.67 25.13
CA VAL A 105 -0.38 28.91 24.64
C VAL A 105 -0.77 27.65 23.85
N ALA A 106 -1.79 26.90 24.27
CA ALA A 106 -2.23 25.69 23.56
C ALA A 106 -2.88 26.02 22.20
N VAL A 107 -3.63 27.12 22.13
CA VAL A 107 -4.21 27.61 20.87
C VAL A 107 -3.11 28.01 19.90
N ASP A 108 -2.08 28.69 20.37
CA ASP A 108 -0.94 29.10 19.54
C ASP A 108 -0.11 27.91 19.06
N LEU A 109 0.11 26.90 19.92
CA LEU A 109 0.76 25.65 19.52
C LEU A 109 -0.03 24.92 18.42
N ILE A 110 -1.35 24.86 18.53
CA ILE A 110 -2.20 24.26 17.49
C ILE A 110 -2.15 25.03 16.19
N ARG A 111 -2.14 26.36 16.24
CA ARG A 111 -1.96 27.20 15.03
C ARG A 111 -0.60 26.95 14.38
N ARG A 112 0.46 26.77 15.17
CA ARG A 112 1.79 26.37 14.66
C ARG A 112 1.73 25.02 13.98
N ILE A 113 1.08 24.01 14.58
CA ILE A 113 0.86 22.71 13.93
C ILE A 113 0.05 22.87 12.63
N GLY A 114 -0.95 23.76 12.62
CA GLY A 114 -1.69 24.14 11.43
C GLY A 114 -0.80 24.70 10.32
N SER A 115 0.16 25.57 10.66
CA SER A 115 1.12 26.12 9.68
C SER A 115 2.05 25.05 9.09
N LEU A 116 2.48 24.06 9.88
CA LEU A 116 3.23 22.91 9.37
C LEU A 116 2.41 22.11 8.35
N ASN A 117 1.10 21.93 8.60
CA ASN A 117 0.20 21.29 7.65
C ASN A 117 0.04 22.12 6.36
N ILE A 118 0.08 23.46 6.43
CA ILE A 118 0.13 24.32 5.22
C ILE A 118 1.35 23.99 4.38
N SER A 119 2.54 23.94 5.00
CA SER A 119 3.78 23.66 4.28
C SER A 119 3.75 22.28 3.60
N LEU A 120 3.20 21.26 4.27
CA LEU A 120 3.04 19.91 3.70
C LEU A 120 2.00 19.88 2.57
N ALA A 121 0.88 20.60 2.72
CA ALA A 121 -0.11 20.75 1.65
C ALA A 121 0.50 21.44 0.42
N LEU A 122 1.26 22.52 0.62
CA LEU A 122 1.95 23.21 -0.46
C LEU A 122 3.00 22.32 -1.13
N LEU A 123 3.76 21.54 -0.36
CA LEU A 123 4.71 20.56 -0.92
C LEU A 123 4.00 19.53 -1.79
N ALA A 124 2.87 18.99 -1.33
CA ALA A 124 2.07 18.04 -2.10
C ALA A 124 1.48 18.67 -3.37
N LEU A 125 0.99 19.91 -3.29
CA LEU A 125 0.47 20.65 -4.44
C LEU A 125 1.59 20.98 -5.45
N LEU A 126 2.76 21.39 -4.97
CA LEU A 126 3.91 21.69 -5.82
C LEU A 126 4.40 20.43 -6.52
N ALA A 127 4.43 19.30 -5.81
CA ALA A 127 4.77 18.02 -6.40
C ALA A 127 3.75 17.55 -7.46
N LEU A 128 2.47 17.89 -7.27
CA LEU A 128 1.41 17.59 -8.22
C LEU A 128 1.46 18.46 -9.49
N VAL A 129 1.65 19.78 -9.32
CA VAL A 129 1.51 20.75 -10.41
C VAL A 129 2.83 21.02 -11.13
N ARG A 130 3.96 20.98 -10.42
CA ARG A 130 5.25 21.48 -10.93
C ARG A 130 6.29 20.41 -11.17
N PHE A 131 6.35 19.35 -10.35
CA PHE A 131 7.39 18.32 -10.52
C PHE A 131 7.04 17.36 -11.65
N ARG A 132 7.64 17.59 -12.82
CA ARG A 132 7.60 16.64 -13.95
C ARG A 132 8.64 15.53 -13.81
N ASP A 133 9.70 15.77 -13.04
CA ASP A 133 10.77 14.81 -12.82
C ASP A 133 10.38 13.75 -11.79
N LEU A 134 10.59 12.49 -12.15
CA LEU A 134 10.30 11.35 -11.28
C LEU A 134 11.17 11.35 -10.02
N SER A 135 12.40 11.86 -10.07
CA SER A 135 13.30 11.98 -8.92
C SER A 135 12.74 12.97 -7.88
N ALA A 136 12.32 14.16 -8.32
CA ALA A 136 11.73 15.18 -7.44
C ALA A 136 10.42 14.70 -6.80
N GLN A 137 9.57 13.98 -7.55
CA GLN A 137 8.36 13.38 -7.00
C GLN A 137 8.68 12.32 -5.92
N LYS A 138 9.71 11.48 -6.11
CA LYS A 138 10.12 10.49 -5.08
C LYS A 138 10.58 11.16 -3.81
N VAL A 139 11.41 12.20 -3.92
CA VAL A 139 11.87 12.96 -2.75
C VAL A 139 10.68 13.60 -2.03
N ALA A 140 9.75 14.20 -2.77
CA ALA A 140 8.53 14.74 -2.17
C ALA A 140 7.70 13.67 -1.44
N LEU A 141 7.50 12.49 -2.04
CA LEU A 141 6.81 11.37 -1.38
C LEU A 141 7.55 10.89 -0.13
N LEU A 142 8.88 10.81 -0.16
CA LEU A 142 9.68 10.42 0.99
C LEU A 142 9.54 11.44 2.13
N VAL A 143 9.65 12.73 1.82
CA VAL A 143 9.48 13.82 2.80
C VAL A 143 8.08 13.78 3.40
N LEU A 144 7.04 13.64 2.58
CA LEU A 144 5.65 13.52 3.05
C LEU A 144 5.44 12.27 3.90
N THR A 145 6.09 11.15 3.55
CA THR A 145 6.03 9.91 4.34
C THR A 145 6.65 10.12 5.71
N VAL A 146 7.87 10.66 5.78
CA VAL A 146 8.57 10.89 7.05
C VAL A 146 7.83 11.91 7.91
N ALA A 147 7.32 12.99 7.32
CA ALA A 147 6.56 14.01 8.04
C ALA A 147 5.26 13.44 8.63
N ASN A 148 4.45 12.75 7.83
CA ASN A 148 3.20 12.14 8.31
C ASN A 148 3.46 11.00 9.31
N GLY A 149 4.52 10.22 9.11
CA GLY A 149 4.92 9.16 10.02
C GLY A 149 5.36 9.71 11.38
N SER A 150 6.14 10.80 11.37
CA SER A 150 6.53 11.51 12.60
C SER A 150 5.33 12.11 13.32
N GLN A 151 4.37 12.69 12.59
CA GLN A 151 3.12 13.19 13.19
C GLN A 151 2.32 12.05 13.82
N THR A 152 2.16 10.93 13.13
CA THR A 152 1.48 9.74 13.65
C THR A 152 2.14 9.23 14.92
N TRP A 153 3.47 9.16 14.94
CA TRP A 153 4.23 8.76 16.13
C TRP A 153 4.00 9.72 17.30
N ASN A 154 4.02 11.03 17.04
CA ASN A 154 3.72 12.05 18.06
C ASN A 154 2.28 11.93 18.57
N ASP A 155 1.31 11.65 17.71
CA ASP A 155 -0.09 11.44 18.09
C ASP A 155 -0.23 10.21 19.01
N VAL A 156 0.47 9.11 18.70
CA VAL A 156 0.53 7.90 19.55
C VAL A 156 1.19 8.20 20.90
N SER A 157 2.34 8.88 20.89
CA SER A 157 3.09 9.23 22.11
C SER A 157 2.29 10.17 23.02
N THR A 158 1.58 11.12 22.42
CA THR A 158 0.79 12.08 23.20
C THR A 158 -0.53 11.47 23.68
N TRP A 159 -1.10 10.50 22.97
CA TRP A 159 -2.18 9.65 23.49
C TRP A 159 -1.72 8.79 24.67
N SER A 160 -0.57 8.11 24.56
CA SER A 160 -0.07 7.26 25.67
C SER A 160 0.28 8.06 26.92
N SER A 161 0.66 9.34 26.76
CA SER A 161 0.83 10.28 27.88
C SER A 161 -0.48 10.79 28.51
N GLY A 162 -1.64 10.41 27.97
CA GLY A 162 -2.97 10.82 28.47
C GLY A 162 -3.38 12.25 28.14
N ARG A 163 -2.63 12.97 27.29
CA ARG A 163 -2.92 14.37 26.93
C ARG A 163 -4.08 14.50 25.94
N TRP A 164 -4.23 13.52 25.05
CA TRP A 164 -5.27 13.48 24.03
C TRP A 164 -6.22 12.30 24.22
N SER A 165 -7.47 12.49 23.82
CA SER A 165 -8.49 11.45 23.86
C SER A 165 -8.23 10.36 22.82
N TRP A 166 -8.81 9.17 23.05
CA TRP A 166 -8.77 8.07 22.08
C TRP A 166 -9.33 8.47 20.71
N THR A 167 -10.35 9.32 20.68
CA THR A 167 -10.94 9.88 19.44
C THR A 167 -9.92 10.68 18.64
N HIS A 168 -8.99 11.39 19.29
CA HIS A 168 -7.91 12.08 18.59
C HIS A 168 -7.00 11.11 17.88
N LEU A 169 -6.61 10.02 18.55
CA LEU A 169 -5.71 9.02 17.97
C LEU A 169 -6.35 8.36 16.74
N ILE A 170 -7.62 7.97 16.82
CA ILE A 170 -8.31 7.34 15.70
C ILE A 170 -8.48 8.32 14.54
N GLU A 171 -9.05 9.49 14.80
CA GLU A 171 -9.41 10.42 13.72
C GLU A 171 -8.18 11.09 13.10
N ASN A 172 -7.17 11.47 13.90
CA ASN A 172 -6.01 12.23 13.43
C ASN A 172 -4.78 11.33 13.24
N GLY A 173 -4.43 10.56 14.26
CA GLY A 173 -3.31 9.61 14.19
C GLY A 173 -3.55 8.55 13.12
N GLY A 174 -4.77 8.00 13.05
CA GLY A 174 -5.16 7.03 12.03
C GLY A 174 -5.12 7.62 10.61
N GLY A 175 -5.58 8.86 10.44
CA GLY A 175 -5.53 9.54 9.15
C GLY A 175 -4.10 9.87 8.70
N ASN A 176 -3.28 10.41 9.60
CA ASN A 176 -1.84 10.63 9.35
C ASN A 176 -1.12 9.31 9.02
N GLY A 177 -1.45 8.23 9.72
CA GLY A 177 -0.90 6.90 9.49
C GLY A 177 -1.29 6.33 8.12
N LEU A 178 -2.56 6.50 7.71
CA LEU A 178 -3.03 6.08 6.39
C LEU A 178 -2.34 6.85 5.27
N ILE A 179 -2.21 8.17 5.41
CA ILE A 179 -1.51 9.00 4.42
C ILE A 179 -0.01 8.64 4.36
N THR A 180 0.62 8.36 5.51
CA THR A 180 1.99 7.84 5.57
C THR A 180 2.13 6.56 4.75
N LEU A 181 1.23 5.60 4.97
CA LEU A 181 1.25 4.31 4.28
C LEU A 181 1.06 4.49 2.76
N VAL A 182 0.11 5.31 2.35
CA VAL A 182 -0.15 5.62 0.93
C VAL A 182 1.07 6.24 0.27
N ASN A 183 1.70 7.22 0.92
CA ASN A 183 2.91 7.88 0.40
C ASN A 183 4.12 6.92 0.36
N PHE A 184 4.25 6.05 1.35
CA PHE A 184 5.32 5.06 1.40
C PHE A 184 5.19 4.01 0.28
N ILE A 185 3.98 3.49 0.08
CA ILE A 185 3.70 2.54 -1.02
C ILE A 185 3.97 3.21 -2.36
N ALA A 186 3.50 4.45 -2.55
CA ALA A 186 3.80 5.23 -3.75
C ALA A 186 5.31 5.39 -3.97
N TYR A 187 6.05 5.70 -2.92
CA TYR A 187 7.51 5.83 -2.97
C TYR A 187 8.17 4.52 -3.41
N ILE A 188 7.84 3.39 -2.78
CA ILE A 188 8.39 2.07 -3.15
C ILE A 188 8.10 1.73 -4.60
N LEU A 189 6.85 1.90 -5.05
CA LEU A 189 6.45 1.63 -6.43
C LEU A 189 7.19 2.53 -7.42
N SER A 190 7.36 3.81 -7.08
CA SER A 190 8.08 4.78 -7.90
C SER A 190 9.58 4.45 -8.00
N VAL A 191 10.20 3.97 -6.91
CA VAL A 191 11.60 3.50 -6.90
C VAL A 191 11.75 2.21 -7.73
N ALA A 192 10.86 1.23 -7.53
CA ALA A 192 10.89 -0.03 -8.28
C ALA A 192 10.76 0.19 -9.79
N LYS A 193 9.87 1.11 -10.21
CA LYS A 193 9.69 1.47 -11.62
C LYS A 193 10.95 2.06 -12.26
N SER A 194 11.75 2.79 -11.50
CA SER A 194 13.00 3.40 -12.00
C SER A 194 14.22 2.48 -12.00
N GLY A 195 14.23 1.40 -11.21
CA GLY A 195 15.30 0.40 -11.24
C GLY A 195 15.07 -0.72 -12.27
N SER A 196 13.92 -0.72 -12.94
CA SER A 196 13.51 -1.69 -13.98
C SER A 196 13.83 -1.20 -15.41
N LEU A 197 14.57 -0.10 -15.54
CA LEU A 197 15.07 0.45 -16.81
C LEU A 197 16.58 0.25 -16.88
#